data_AF-A0A0K0CW26-F1
#
_entry.id   AF-A0A0K0CW26-F1
#
_cell.length_a   1.000
_cell.length_b   1.000
_cell.length_c   1.000
_cell.angle_alpha   90.00
_cell.angle_beta   90.00
_cell.angle_gamma   90.00
#
_symmetry.space_group_name_H-M   'P 1'
#
loop_
_entity.id
_entity.type
_entity.pdbx_description
1 polymer ?
#
loop_
_entity_poly.entity_id
_entity_poly.type
_entity_poly.pdbx_seq_one_letter_code
_entity_poly.pdbx_strand_id
1 'polypeptide(L)'
;MPVNQALEGHSGTVLCAAWNEVHQKLTTSDSNGLIIVWSLHNETWYEEMINNRNKSVVVGMAWNYDGSKIAIAYQDGTFKYL
;
A
#
# COMPACT_ATOMS: atom_id res chain seq x y z
N MET A 1 -13.62 1.86 21.11
CA MET A 1 -12.89 0.58 20.94
C MET A 1 -11.98 0.75 19.74
N PRO A 2 -10.73 0.26 19.73
CA PRO A 2 -9.94 0.30 18.50
C PRO A 2 -10.68 -0.50 17.42
N VAL A 3 -10.76 0.07 16.21
CA VAL A 3 -11.28 -0.64 15.03
C VAL A 3 -10.30 -1.76 14.71
N ASN A 4 -10.74 -3.01 14.86
CA ASN A 4 -9.99 -4.18 14.45
C ASN A 4 -10.69 -4.81 13.24
N GLN A 5 -10.32 -4.35 12.05
CA GLN A 5 -10.89 -4.81 10.78
C GLN A 5 -9.83 -5.59 10.00
N ALA A 6 -10.18 -6.78 9.54
CA ALA A 6 -9.38 -7.52 8.57
C ALA A 6 -9.52 -6.84 7.20
N LEU A 7 -8.40 -6.44 6.60
CA LEU A 7 -8.36 -5.84 5.27
C LEU A 7 -8.12 -6.94 4.24
N GLU A 8 -9.20 -7.41 3.63
CA GLU A 8 -9.20 -8.47 2.64
C GLU A 8 -9.11 -7.88 1.23
N GLY A 9 -8.21 -8.40 0.39
CA GLY A 9 -8.01 -7.91 -0.98
C GLY A 9 -6.74 -8.47 -1.64
N HIS A 10 -5.73 -8.81 -0.83
CA HIS A 10 -4.55 -9.50 -1.31
C HIS A 10 -4.81 -10.99 -1.54
N SER A 11 -4.31 -11.50 -2.67
CA SER A 11 -4.33 -12.94 -3.01
C SER A 11 -2.97 -13.60 -2.76
N GLY A 12 -1.92 -12.79 -2.60
CA GLY A 12 -0.57 -13.25 -2.24
C GLY A 12 -0.22 -12.97 -0.79
N THR A 13 1.00 -13.37 -0.40
CA THR A 13 1.54 -12.99 0.92
C THR A 13 1.82 -11.50 0.93
N VAL A 14 1.31 -10.76 1.91
CA VAL A 14 1.62 -9.34 2.10
C VAL A 14 3.07 -9.21 2.56
N LEU A 15 3.88 -8.46 1.81
CA LEU A 15 5.33 -8.34 2.02
C LEU A 15 5.76 -6.96 2.51
N CYS A 16 5.01 -5.92 2.18
CA CYS A 16 5.32 -4.56 2.60
C CYS A 16 4.06 -3.81 3.04
N ALA A 17 4.25 -2.91 4.00
CA ALA A 17 3.25 -1.97 4.48
C ALA A 17 3.92 -0.62 4.76
N ALA A 18 3.27 0.48 4.38
CA ALA A 18 3.76 1.84 4.60
C ALA A 18 2.60 2.77 4.97
N TRP A 19 2.75 3.50 6.08
CA TRP A 19 1.79 4.50 6.52
C TRP A 19 1.98 5.83 5.79
N ASN A 20 0.85 6.46 5.47
CA ASN A 20 0.75 7.87 5.14
C ASN A 20 0.03 8.57 6.29
N GLU A 21 0.80 9.07 7.24
CA GLU A 21 0.28 9.72 8.45
C GLU A 21 -0.50 11.01 8.12
N VAL A 22 -0.09 11.72 7.05
CA VAL A 22 -0.70 13.00 6.65
C VAL A 22 -2.15 12.82 6.19
N HIS A 23 -2.43 11.72 5.50
CA HIS A 23 -3.76 11.44 4.95
C HIS A 23 -4.47 10.26 5.61
N GLN A 24 -3.90 9.70 6.68
CA GLN A 24 -4.42 8.53 7.40
C GLN A 24 -4.68 7.34 6.47
N LYS A 25 -3.72 7.07 5.57
CA LYS A 25 -3.80 5.95 4.63
C LYS A 25 -2.75 4.90 4.95
N LEU A 26 -3.07 3.66 4.61
CA LEU A 26 -2.14 2.54 4.66
C LEU A 26 -1.92 2.02 3.24
N THR A 27 -0.67 1.84 2.83
CA THR A 27 -0.35 1.19 1.56
C THR A 27 0.25 -0.17 1.82
N THR A 28 -0.30 -1.21 1.22
CA THR A 28 0.19 -2.59 1.34
C THR A 28 0.53 -3.15 -0.03
N SER A 29 1.43 -4.12 -0.08
CA SER A 29 1.73 -4.86 -1.30
C SER A 29 2.00 -6.33 -1.06
N ASP A 30 1.65 -7.19 -2.02
CA ASP A 30 1.85 -8.64 -1.93
C ASP A 30 2.92 -9.21 -2.88
N SER A 31 3.16 -10.52 -2.73
CA SER A 31 4.07 -11.33 -3.54
C SER A 31 3.71 -11.41 -5.02
N ASN A 32 2.49 -11.02 -5.41
CA ASN A 32 2.06 -10.97 -6.81
C ASN A 32 2.29 -9.56 -7.41
N GLY A 33 2.78 -8.60 -6.62
CA GLY A 33 2.98 -7.23 -7.04
C GLY A 33 1.68 -6.40 -7.07
N LEU A 34 0.63 -6.87 -6.39
CA LEU A 34 -0.57 -6.08 -6.13
C LEU A 34 -0.26 -5.08 -5.04
N ILE A 35 -0.64 -3.82 -5.25
CA ILE A 35 -0.54 -2.73 -4.28
C ILE A 35 -1.96 -2.24 -3.99
N ILE A 36 -2.31 -2.09 -2.72
CA ILE A 36 -3.59 -1.54 -2.27
C ILE A 36 -3.32 -0.34 -1.38
N VAL A 37 -4.05 0.76 -1.62
CA VAL A 37 -4.13 1.91 -0.71
C VAL A 37 -5.46 1.82 0.02
N TRP A 38 -5.37 1.70 1.33
CA TRP A 38 -6.49 1.67 2.26
C TRP A 38 -6.71 3.05 2.84
N SER A 39 -7.97 3.47 2.89
CA SER A 39 -8.39 4.69 3.57
C SER A 39 -9.39 4.37 4.67
N LEU A 40 -9.33 5.14 5.74
CA LEU A 40 -10.25 5.04 6.87
C LEU A 40 -11.30 6.14 6.77
N HIS A 41 -12.58 5.77 6.66
CA HIS A 41 -13.71 6.70 6.68
C HIS A 41 -14.76 6.22 7.68
N ASN A 42 -15.15 7.09 8.61
CA ASN A 42 -16.13 6.78 9.66
C ASN A 42 -15.84 5.44 10.35
N GLU A 43 -14.60 5.27 10.83
CA GLU A 43 -14.15 4.06 11.53
C GLU A 43 -14.19 2.77 10.69
N THR A 44 -14.36 2.88 9.37
CA THR A 44 -14.39 1.75 8.45
C THR A 44 -13.29 1.89 7.41
N TRP A 45 -12.49 0.83 7.26
CA TRP A 45 -11.48 0.75 6.21
C TRP A 45 -12.08 0.30 4.89
N TYR A 46 -11.60 0.88 3.80
CA TYR A 46 -11.94 0.49 2.44
C TYR A 46 -10.75 0.65 1.49
N GLU A 47 -10.85 -0.04 0.35
CA GLU A 47 -9.89 0.05 -0.76
C GLU A 47 -10.12 1.36 -1.52
N GLU A 48 -9.20 2.30 -1.42
CA GLU A 48 -9.26 3.56 -2.19
C GLU A 48 -8.63 3.40 -3.57
N MET A 49 -7.52 2.66 -3.66
CA MET A 49 -6.81 2.43 -4.91
C MET A 49 -6.21 1.03 -4.94
N ILE A 50 -6.30 0.40 -6.11
CA ILE A 50 -5.65 -0.88 -6.39
C ILE A 50 -4.75 -0.71 -7.61
N ASN A 51 -3.51 -1.13 -7.51
CA ASN A 51 -2.55 -1.12 -8.61
C ASN A 51 -1.86 -2.47 -8.72
N ASN A 52 -2.17 -3.20 -9.79
CA ASN A 52 -1.53 -4.48 -10.08
C ASN A 52 -0.49 -4.31 -11.18
N ARG A 53 0.79 -4.37 -10.80
CA ARG A 53 1.88 -4.30 -11.79
C ARG A 53 2.06 -5.62 -12.55
N ASN A 54 1.68 -6.75 -11.94
CA ASN A 54 1.84 -8.12 -12.45
C ASN A 54 3.20 -8.41 -13.12
N LYS A 55 4.27 -7.79 -12.62
CA LYS A 55 5.60 -7.78 -13.27
C LYS A 55 6.76 -7.92 -12.31
N SER A 56 6.64 -7.42 -11.08
CA SER A 56 7.66 -7.59 -10.03
C SER A 56 7.05 -7.37 -8.66
N VAL A 57 7.70 -8.00 -7.69
CA VAL A 57 7.47 -7.81 -6.26
C VAL A 57 7.98 -6.43 -5.83
N VAL A 58 7.23 -5.79 -4.93
CA VAL A 58 7.64 -4.58 -4.23
C VAL A 58 8.55 -4.98 -3.06
N VAL A 59 9.70 -4.35 -2.96
CA VAL A 59 10.71 -4.62 -1.91
C VAL A 59 10.90 -3.46 -0.94
N GLY A 60 10.29 -2.30 -1.23
CA GLY A 60 10.31 -1.15 -0.35
C GLY A 60 9.30 -0.09 -0.77
N MET A 61 8.69 0.58 0.21
CA MET A 61 7.77 1.68 0.02
C MET A 61 7.99 2.76 1.07
N ALA A 62 7.90 4.02 0.68
CA ALA A 62 7.94 5.14 1.61
C ALA A 62 7.13 6.32 1.07
N TRP A 63 6.20 6.82 1.87
CA TRP A 63 5.54 8.10 1.60
C TRP A 63 6.51 9.25 1.89
N ASN A 64 6.41 10.31 1.10
CA ASN A 64 7.13 11.55 1.37
C ASN A 64 6.49 12.31 2.54
N TYR A 65 7.19 13.34 3.03
CA TYR A 65 6.81 14.06 4.24
C TYR A 65 5.40 14.69 4.18
N ASP A 66 5.01 15.22 3.02
CA ASP A 66 3.68 15.84 2.85
C ASP A 66 2.58 14.82 2.48
N GLY A 67 2.92 13.53 2.37
CA GLY A 67 1.99 12.47 2.03
C GLY A 67 1.42 12.52 0.61
N SER A 68 1.87 13.47 -0.24
CA SER A 68 1.37 13.61 -1.60
C SER A 68 1.95 12.57 -2.56
N LYS A 69 3.10 11.99 -2.21
CA LYS A 69 3.81 11.04 -3.06
C LYS A 69 4.36 9.83 -2.32
N ILE A 70 4.49 8.73 -3.03
CA ILE A 70 5.08 7.48 -2.55
C ILE A 70 6.21 7.02 -3.48
N ALA A 71 7.34 6.66 -2.87
CA ALA A 71 8.44 5.96 -3.50
C ALA A 71 8.21 4.44 -3.40
N ILE A 72 8.34 3.72 -4.50
CA ILE A 72 8.14 2.27 -4.59
C ILE A 72 9.33 1.65 -5.32
N ALA A 73 10.06 0.78 -4.63
CA ALA A 73 11.18 0.01 -5.16
C ALA A 73 10.74 -1.42 -5.49
N TYR A 74 11.15 -1.92 -6.65
CA TYR A 74 10.82 -3.26 -7.13
C TYR A 74 12.06 -4.15 -7.18
N GLN A 75 11.86 -5.45 -7.01
CA GLN A 75 12.94 -6.45 -7.08
C GLN A 75 13.64 -6.49 -8.46
N ASP A 76 12.92 -6.16 -9.54
CA ASP A 76 13.46 -6.10 -10.90
C ASP A 76 14.37 -4.87 -11.18
N GLY A 77 14.69 -4.09 -10.15
CA GLY A 77 15.49 -2.87 -10.25
C GLY A 77 14.71 -1.65 -10.76
N THR A 78 13.42 -1.80 -11.09
CA THR A 78 12.57 -0.65 -11.40
C THR A 78 12.26 0.13 -10.13
N PHE A 79 12.08 1.44 -10.29
CA PHE A 79 11.64 2.34 -9.24
C PHE A 79 10.50 3.22 -9.77
N LYS A 80 9.54 3.54 -8.90
CA LYS A 80 8.50 4.55 -9.18
C LYS A 80 8.40 5.54 -8.04
N TYR A 81 8.25 6.81 -8.38
CA TYR A 81 7.90 7.88 -7.45
C TYR A 81 6.64 8.54 -7.98
N LEU A 82 5.53 8.32 -7.28
CA LEU A 82 4.18 8.69 -7.71
C LEU A 82 3.61 9.69 -6.72
#